data_AF-A0A7W1H2Q4-F1
#
_entry.id   AF-A0A7W1H2Q4-F1
#
_cell.length_a   1.000
_cell.length_b   1.000
_cell.length_c   1.000
_cell.angle_alpha   90.00
_cell.angle_beta   90.00
_cell.angle_gamma   90.00
#
_symmetry.space_group_name_H-M   'P 1'
#
loop_
_entity.id
_entity.type
_entity.pdbx_description
1 polymer ?
#
loop_
_entity_poly.entity_id
_entity_poly.type
_entity_poly.pdbx_seq_one_letter_code
_entity_poly.pdbx_strand_id
1 'polypeptide(L)'
;PSTRDLAEAVLDLAERAPIAVILTAELAPGSEGAALRLRALGSHGHRTTEIPLGPLLDEAAEEMLTVILGSEVDAVTRMGLVREAEGNPLYVEELARALLEGGLEPRGRTWTVTVRTDLLPPALENLLVARIDRLPAGARQLAPVAAAIGRTFPVAVLEEVSGTDVRDGLTALLRAEIVREVRRYPVFECSFTHGLLHDAALSTLTPTRKRELYARIAAAFESLYADSLDDHVERLAHYHAQAGNLPKAFSYAERARSGATSGPS
;
A
#
# COMPACT_ATOMS: atom_id res chain seq x y z
N PRO A 1 3.89 -15.17 31.05
CA PRO A 1 3.73 -13.70 31.05
C PRO A 1 3.69 -13.16 29.61
N SER A 2 2.63 -12.44 29.26
CA SER A 2 2.57 -11.72 27.98
C SER A 2 3.53 -10.52 28.00
N THR A 3 3.93 -10.03 26.83
CA THR A 3 4.75 -8.80 26.70
C THR A 3 4.07 -7.62 27.41
N ARG A 4 2.73 -7.59 27.37
CA ARG A 4 1.91 -6.64 28.11
C ARG A 4 2.08 -6.76 29.62
N ASP A 5 1.96 -7.95 30.20
CA ASP A 5 2.08 -8.13 31.66
C ASP A 5 3.45 -7.66 32.17
N LEU A 6 4.49 -7.91 31.38
CA LEU A 6 5.84 -7.45 31.68
C LEU A 6 5.93 -5.92 31.59
N ALA A 7 5.43 -5.31 30.51
CA ALA A 7 5.44 -3.86 30.35
C ALA A 7 4.66 -3.15 31.47
N GLU A 8 3.50 -3.70 31.86
CA GLU A 8 2.69 -3.18 32.96
C GLU A 8 3.43 -3.28 34.31
N ALA A 9 4.10 -4.40 34.59
CA ALA A 9 4.91 -4.56 35.80
C ALA A 9 6.10 -3.58 35.85
N VAL A 10 6.73 -3.29 34.70
CA VAL A 10 7.83 -2.32 34.61
C VAL A 10 7.32 -0.88 34.78
N LEU A 11 6.11 -0.55 34.30
CA LEU A 11 5.48 0.75 34.56
C LEU A 11 5.27 0.98 36.06
N ASP A 12 4.71 0.00 36.77
CA ASP A 12 4.50 0.08 38.22
C ASP A 12 5.84 0.22 38.98
N LEU A 13 6.93 -0.36 38.44
CA LEU A 13 8.28 -0.23 39.01
C LEU A 13 8.89 1.16 38.78
N ALA A 14 8.59 1.80 37.65
CA ALA A 14 9.07 3.15 37.32
C ALA A 14 8.50 4.24 38.25
N GLU A 15 7.42 3.95 39.00
CA GLU A 15 6.97 4.82 40.10
C GLU A 15 7.94 4.83 41.29
N ARG A 16 8.57 3.69 41.55
CA ARG A 16 9.35 3.43 42.78
C ARG A 16 10.86 3.48 42.55
N ALA A 17 11.29 3.52 41.29
CA ALA A 17 12.69 3.54 40.89
C ALA A 17 12.94 4.52 39.73
N PRO A 18 14.15 5.11 39.61
CA PRO A 18 14.49 6.03 38.52
C PRO A 18 14.77 5.25 37.23
N ILE A 19 13.72 4.69 36.63
CA ILE A 19 13.78 3.91 35.40
C ILE A 19 12.96 4.63 34.33
N ALA A 20 13.52 4.79 33.13
CA ALA A 20 12.80 5.25 31.95
C ALA A 20 12.56 4.05 31.03
N VAL A 21 11.31 3.90 30.56
CA VAL A 21 10.89 2.79 29.70
C VAL A 21 10.48 3.37 28.36
N ILE A 22 11.11 2.91 27.28
CA ILE A 22 10.75 3.28 25.90
C ILE A 22 10.06 2.08 25.28
N LEU A 23 8.84 2.29 24.80
CA LEU A 23 8.01 1.25 24.21
C LEU A 23 7.57 1.70 22.81
N THR A 24 7.64 0.79 21.86
CA THR A 24 7.00 0.93 20.55
C THR A 24 5.80 -0.01 20.52
N ALA A 25 4.64 0.52 20.12
CA ALA A 25 3.40 -0.25 20.13
C ALA A 25 2.45 0.19 19.02
N GLU A 26 1.79 -0.79 18.39
CA GLU A 26 0.70 -0.54 17.47
C GLU A 26 -0.58 -0.19 18.25
N LEU A 27 -1.19 0.96 17.95
CA LEU A 27 -2.34 1.50 18.68
C LEU A 27 -3.69 1.18 18.02
N ALA A 28 -3.77 0.09 17.25
CA ALA A 28 -5.01 -0.36 16.64
C ALA A 28 -6.10 -0.65 17.71
N PRO A 29 -7.39 -0.38 17.43
CA PRO A 29 -8.47 -0.66 18.38
C PRO A 29 -8.47 -2.13 18.84
N GLY A 30 -8.37 -2.34 20.15
CA GLY A 30 -8.32 -3.68 20.76
C GLY A 30 -6.93 -4.32 20.82
N SER A 31 -5.87 -3.65 20.37
CA SER A 31 -4.50 -4.15 20.51
C SER A 31 -4.02 -4.11 21.97
N GLU A 32 -3.04 -4.96 22.30
CA GLU A 32 -2.35 -4.89 23.59
C GLU A 32 -1.68 -3.53 23.81
N GLY A 33 -1.17 -2.91 22.74
CA GLY A 33 -0.59 -1.58 22.76
C GLY A 33 -1.58 -0.48 23.12
N ALA A 34 -2.78 -0.51 22.53
CA ALA A 34 -3.85 0.42 22.86
C ALA A 34 -4.30 0.29 24.33
N ALA A 35 -4.36 -0.95 24.84
CA ALA A 35 -4.72 -1.19 26.23
C ALA A 35 -3.60 -0.76 27.21
N LEU A 36 -2.34 -1.02 26.87
CA LEU A 36 -1.18 -0.56 27.64
C LEU A 36 -1.11 0.96 27.68
N ARG A 37 -1.38 1.63 26.55
CA ARG A 37 -1.49 3.09 26.45
C ARG A 37 -2.53 3.64 27.43
N LEU A 38 -3.74 3.08 27.42
CA LEU A 38 -4.81 3.52 28.33
C LEU A 38 -4.40 3.34 29.80
N ARG A 39 -3.73 2.24 30.14
CA ARG A 39 -3.23 2.01 31.50
C ARG A 39 -2.13 2.99 31.88
N ALA A 40 -1.16 3.22 31.01
CA ALA A 40 -0.06 4.17 31.23
C ALA A 40 -0.59 5.60 31.44
N LEU A 41 -1.48 6.08 30.57
CA LEU A 41 -2.09 7.40 30.72
C LEU A 41 -3.00 7.51 31.95
N GLY A 42 -3.76 6.46 32.26
CA GLY A 42 -4.72 6.45 33.37
C GLY A 42 -4.07 6.37 34.75
N SER A 43 -3.02 5.55 34.90
CA SER A 43 -2.36 5.32 36.20
C SER A 43 -1.08 6.13 36.36
N HIS A 44 -0.38 6.40 35.25
CA HIS A 44 0.96 7.01 35.23
C HIS A 44 1.04 8.24 34.32
N GLY A 45 -0.08 8.92 34.06
CA GLY A 45 -0.16 10.02 33.09
C GLY A 45 0.82 11.16 33.34
N HIS A 46 1.12 11.47 34.60
CA HIS A 46 2.10 12.50 34.99
C HIS A 46 3.56 12.17 34.63
N ARG A 47 3.85 10.93 34.23
CA ARG A 47 5.18 10.43 33.84
C ARG A 47 5.15 9.69 32.50
N THR A 48 4.07 9.81 31.77
CA THR A 48 3.90 9.18 30.45
C THR A 48 3.96 10.26 29.39
N THR A 49 4.90 10.12 28.45
CA THR A 49 5.00 10.97 27.27
C THR A 49 4.71 10.13 26.04
N GLU A 50 3.78 10.59 25.21
CA GLU A 50 3.48 9.96 23.93
C GLU A 50 4.19 10.71 22.81
N ILE A 51 4.86 9.95 21.94
CA ILE A 51 5.47 10.49 20.73
C ILE A 51 4.76 9.82 19.55
N PRO A 52 3.82 10.52 18.88
CA PRO A 52 3.20 9.97 17.68
C PRO A 52 4.25 9.86 16.58
N LEU A 53 4.47 8.65 16.07
CA LEU A 53 5.33 8.42 14.91
C LEU A 53 4.47 8.54 13.65
N GLY A 54 4.68 9.63 12.92
CA GLY A 54 4.18 9.78 11.56
C GLY A 54 5.16 9.18 10.54
N PRO A 55 4.82 9.29 9.24
CA PRO A 55 5.81 9.09 8.18
C PRO A 55 7.05 9.96 8.42
N LEU A 56 8.22 9.47 8.01
CA LEU A 56 9.42 10.28 7.94
C LEU A 56 9.16 11.52 7.11
N LEU A 57 9.65 12.65 7.62
CA LEU A 57 9.78 13.86 6.82
C LEU A 57 10.86 13.65 5.77
N ASP A 58 10.75 14.39 4.67
CA ASP A 58 11.68 14.29 3.54
C ASP A 58 13.12 14.54 4.01
N GLU A 59 13.36 15.48 4.93
CA GLU A 59 14.69 15.76 5.48
C GLU A 59 15.26 14.56 6.26
N ALA A 60 14.42 13.86 7.02
CA ALA A 60 14.84 12.68 7.78
C ALA A 60 15.11 11.48 6.86
N ALA A 61 14.35 11.36 5.76
CA ALA A 61 14.62 10.38 4.72
C ALA A 61 15.94 10.70 3.97
N GLU A 62 16.22 11.96 3.69
CA GLU A 62 17.50 12.39 3.10
C GLU A 62 18.71 12.10 4.02
N GLU A 63 18.57 12.36 5.32
CA GLU A 63 19.59 12.01 6.31
C GLU A 63 19.85 10.50 6.32
N MET A 64 18.78 9.69 6.33
CA MET A 64 18.89 8.23 6.28
C MET A 64 19.56 7.74 4.99
N LEU A 65 19.21 8.29 3.83
CA LEU A 65 19.90 8.00 2.56
C LEU A 65 21.37 8.40 2.60
N THR A 66 21.72 9.51 3.25
CA THR A 66 23.11 9.97 3.40
C THR A 66 23.93 8.99 4.23
N VAL A 67 23.34 8.43 5.29
CA VAL A 67 23.98 7.39 6.11
C VAL A 67 24.21 6.10 5.31
N ILE A 68 23.27 5.70 4.46
CA ILE A 68 23.33 4.41 3.73
C ILE A 68 24.19 4.50 2.47
N LEU A 69 24.04 5.58 1.69
CA LEU A 69 24.67 5.74 0.36
C LEU A 69 25.92 6.62 0.37
N GLY A 70 26.25 7.26 1.50
CA GLY A 70 27.26 8.33 1.56
C GLY A 70 26.79 9.59 0.83
N SER A 71 27.71 10.53 0.55
CA SER A 71 27.43 11.81 -0.13
C SER A 71 27.64 11.77 -1.65
N GLU A 72 27.93 10.59 -2.21
CA GLU A 72 28.38 10.42 -3.59
C GLU A 72 27.24 10.42 -4.63
N VAL A 73 26.04 10.03 -4.22
CA VAL A 73 24.83 10.05 -5.04
C VAL A 73 24.34 11.49 -5.24
N ASP A 74 24.01 11.85 -6.47
CA ASP A 74 23.53 13.17 -6.84
C ASP A 74 22.16 13.53 -6.24
N ALA A 75 21.88 14.82 -6.10
CA ALA A 75 20.68 15.32 -5.44
C ALA A 75 19.37 14.93 -6.17
N VAL A 76 19.39 14.80 -7.50
CA VAL A 76 18.20 14.42 -8.27
C VAL A 76 17.82 12.97 -7.97
N THR A 77 18.79 12.07 -7.97
CA THR A 77 18.59 10.67 -7.55
C THR A 77 18.05 10.60 -6.12
N ARG A 78 18.65 11.32 -5.16
CA ARG A 78 18.18 11.31 -3.76
C ARG A 78 16.74 11.77 -3.62
N MET A 79 16.39 12.90 -4.23
CA MET A 79 15.03 13.42 -4.21
C MET A 79 14.04 12.42 -4.82
N GLY A 80 14.46 11.70 -5.87
CA GLY A 80 13.68 10.59 -6.43
C GLY A 80 13.42 9.48 -5.41
N LEU A 81 14.45 9.03 -4.69
CA LEU A 81 14.32 7.98 -3.67
C LEU A 81 13.48 8.43 -2.47
N VAL A 82 13.62 9.67 -1.99
CA VAL A 82 12.81 10.22 -0.90
C VAL A 82 11.34 10.29 -1.30
N ARG A 83 11.07 10.84 -2.48
CA ARG A 83 9.70 10.93 -3.02
C ARG A 83 9.08 9.56 -3.17
N GLU A 84 9.84 8.60 -3.69
CA GLU A 84 9.37 7.24 -3.85
C GLU A 84 9.12 6.57 -2.50
N ALA A 85 9.98 6.82 -1.51
CA ALA A 85 9.85 6.26 -0.17
C ALA A 85 8.55 6.67 0.56
N GLU A 86 7.90 7.76 0.17
CA GLU A 86 6.66 8.30 0.77
C GLU A 86 6.71 8.34 2.31
N GLY A 87 7.87 8.67 2.88
CA GLY A 87 8.09 8.75 4.32
C GLY A 87 8.20 7.40 5.05
N ASN A 88 8.40 6.28 4.35
CA ASN A 88 8.57 4.97 4.97
C ASN A 88 10.08 4.63 5.16
N PRO A 89 10.60 4.56 6.41
CA PRO A 89 12.01 4.26 6.67
C PRO A 89 12.51 2.97 6.03
N LEU A 90 11.70 1.91 6.06
CA LEU A 90 12.07 0.63 5.44
C LEU A 90 12.22 0.80 3.92
N TYR A 91 11.39 1.65 3.31
CA TYR A 91 11.44 1.87 1.89
C TYR A 91 12.69 2.69 1.49
N VAL A 92 13.04 3.70 2.29
CA VAL A 92 14.31 4.43 2.15
C VAL A 92 15.50 3.47 2.15
N GLU A 93 15.52 2.51 3.09
CA GLU A 93 16.60 1.53 3.20
C GLU A 93 16.69 0.60 1.99
N GLU A 94 15.57 0.04 1.55
CA GLU A 94 15.54 -0.92 0.44
C GLU A 94 15.81 -0.26 -0.92
N LEU A 95 15.33 0.97 -1.14
CA LEU A 95 15.67 1.77 -2.32
C LEU A 95 17.17 2.08 -2.37
N ALA A 96 17.76 2.43 -1.24
CA ALA A 96 19.19 2.64 -1.14
C ALA A 96 19.99 1.35 -1.39
N ARG A 97 19.56 0.23 -0.80
CA ARG A 97 20.22 -1.07 -1.02
C ARG A 97 20.15 -1.51 -2.48
N ALA A 98 19.00 -1.34 -3.12
CA ALA A 98 18.82 -1.64 -4.53
C ALA A 98 19.73 -0.81 -5.44
N LEU A 99 19.95 0.46 -5.08
CA LEU A 99 20.89 1.34 -5.76
C LEU A 99 22.32 0.81 -5.70
N LEU A 100 22.72 0.27 -4.55
CA LEU A 100 24.04 -0.32 -4.33
C LEU A 100 24.19 -1.66 -5.09
N GLU A 101 23.14 -2.50 -5.09
CA GLU A 101 23.13 -3.80 -5.77
C GLU A 101 23.06 -3.70 -7.30
N GLY A 102 22.33 -2.70 -7.82
CA GLY A 102 22.21 -2.42 -9.26
C GLY A 102 23.47 -1.81 -9.89
N GLY A 103 24.47 -1.48 -9.08
CA GLY A 103 25.72 -0.87 -9.50
C GLY A 103 25.59 0.65 -9.66
N LEU A 104 26.29 1.40 -8.80
CA LEU A 104 26.61 2.80 -9.09
C LEU A 104 27.62 2.80 -10.24
N GLU A 105 27.20 3.10 -11.47
CA GLU A 105 28.17 3.30 -12.57
C GLU A 105 28.74 4.73 -12.50
N PRO A 106 30.07 4.90 -12.42
CA PRO A 106 30.67 6.23 -12.40
C PRO A 106 30.59 6.88 -13.79
N ARG A 107 29.83 7.96 -13.92
CA ARG A 107 29.94 8.89 -15.06
C ARG A 107 30.56 10.23 -14.63
N GLY A 108 31.89 10.26 -14.55
CA GLY A 108 32.66 11.48 -14.29
C GLY A 108 32.76 11.84 -12.80
N ARG A 109 32.76 13.15 -12.47
CA ARG A 109 32.87 13.67 -11.08
C ARG A 109 31.59 13.55 -10.24
N THR A 110 30.53 12.95 -10.81
CA THR A 110 29.22 12.79 -10.16
C THR A 110 28.68 11.41 -10.50
N TRP A 111 28.31 10.63 -9.48
CA TRP A 111 27.62 9.36 -9.68
C TRP A 111 26.17 9.68 -10.03
N THR A 112 25.79 9.43 -11.29
CA THR A 112 24.41 9.58 -11.76
C THR A 112 23.82 8.20 -11.88
N VAL A 113 22.82 7.87 -11.05
CA VAL A 113 22.10 6.62 -11.20
C VAL A 113 20.94 6.84 -12.16
N THR A 114 20.90 6.08 -13.24
CA THR A 114 19.66 5.95 -14.01
C THR A 114 18.76 5.02 -13.21
N VAL A 115 18.06 5.55 -12.20
CA VAL A 115 16.99 4.81 -11.54
C VAL A 115 15.95 4.55 -12.62
N ARG A 116 15.89 3.31 -13.10
CA ARG A 116 14.73 2.84 -13.84
C ARG A 116 13.58 2.83 -12.86
N THR A 117 12.81 3.90 -12.84
CA THR A 117 11.58 4.07 -12.03
C THR A 117 10.54 2.98 -12.29
N ASP A 118 10.77 2.15 -13.31
CA ASP A 118 9.98 1.04 -13.79
C ASP A 118 10.34 -0.33 -13.13
N LEU A 119 11.30 -0.38 -12.20
CA LEU A 119 11.67 -1.62 -11.50
C LEU A 119 11.76 -1.40 -9.99
N LEU A 120 10.70 -1.79 -9.29
CA LEU A 120 10.76 -2.19 -7.88
C LEU A 120 11.99 -3.10 -7.66
N PRO A 121 12.84 -2.82 -6.66
CA PRO A 121 13.87 -3.78 -6.28
C PRO A 121 13.23 -5.11 -5.89
N PRO A 122 13.65 -6.27 -6.44
CA PRO A 122 13.03 -7.56 -6.15
C PRO A 122 12.97 -7.89 -4.66
N ALA A 123 13.93 -7.41 -3.86
CA ALA A 123 13.96 -7.56 -2.42
C ALA A 123 12.77 -6.90 -1.71
N LEU A 124 12.37 -5.70 -2.17
CA LEU A 124 11.25 -4.97 -1.59
C LEU A 124 9.90 -5.56 -2.01
N GLU A 125 9.78 -5.96 -3.28
CA GLU A 125 8.60 -6.69 -3.73
C GLU A 125 8.38 -7.95 -2.87
N ASN A 126 9.44 -8.73 -2.61
CA ASN A 126 9.38 -9.91 -1.76
C ASN A 126 8.96 -9.58 -0.31
N LEU A 127 9.41 -8.45 0.26
CA LEU A 127 9.00 -8.02 1.61
C LEU A 127 7.52 -7.64 1.67
N LEU A 128 7.02 -6.94 0.64
CA LEU A 128 5.62 -6.55 0.55
C LEU A 128 4.71 -7.74 0.27
N VAL A 129 5.13 -8.67 -0.59
CA VAL A 129 4.45 -9.96 -0.78
C VAL A 129 4.43 -10.75 0.53
N ALA A 130 5.54 -10.83 1.26
CA ALA A 130 5.59 -11.50 2.55
C ALA A 130 4.70 -10.81 3.62
N ARG A 131 4.45 -9.51 3.50
CA ARG A 131 3.47 -8.79 4.34
C ARG A 131 2.05 -9.19 3.98
N ILE A 132 1.73 -9.30 2.69
CA ILE A 132 0.43 -9.79 2.20
C ILE A 132 0.21 -11.25 2.61
N ASP A 133 1.25 -12.09 2.55
CA ASP A 133 1.16 -13.52 2.88
C ASP A 133 0.89 -13.79 4.36
N ARG A 134 1.25 -12.86 5.24
CA ARG A 134 0.98 -12.89 6.69
C ARG A 134 -0.45 -12.49 7.05
N LEU A 135 -1.24 -11.99 6.10
CA LEU A 135 -2.63 -11.65 6.33
C LEU A 135 -3.49 -12.91 6.57
N PRO A 136 -4.61 -12.79 7.31
CA PRO A 136 -5.62 -13.84 7.36
C PRO A 136 -6.05 -14.27 5.96
N ALA A 137 -6.38 -15.56 5.79
CA ALA A 137 -6.61 -16.16 4.47
C ALA A 137 -7.59 -15.37 3.59
N GLY A 138 -8.68 -14.84 4.17
CA GLY A 138 -9.64 -14.00 3.43
C GLY A 138 -9.02 -12.71 2.89
N ALA A 139 -8.26 -11.98 3.71
CA ALA A 139 -7.59 -10.74 3.28
C ALA A 139 -6.48 -11.01 2.26
N ARG A 140 -5.69 -12.07 2.47
CA ARG A 140 -4.64 -12.50 1.54
C ARG A 140 -5.19 -12.82 0.15
N GLN A 141 -6.35 -13.49 0.08
CA GLN A 141 -7.01 -13.80 -1.20
C GLN A 141 -7.66 -12.57 -1.83
N LEU A 142 -8.10 -11.61 -1.02
CA LEU A 142 -8.81 -10.41 -1.46
C LEU A 142 -7.87 -9.32 -2.02
N ALA A 143 -6.67 -9.18 -1.47
CA ALA A 143 -5.69 -8.17 -1.90
C ALA A 143 -5.38 -8.22 -3.42
N PRO A 144 -5.07 -9.38 -4.03
CA PRO A 144 -4.81 -9.46 -5.46
C PRO A 144 -6.04 -9.14 -6.33
N VAL A 145 -7.24 -9.44 -5.84
CA VAL A 145 -8.51 -9.09 -6.52
C VAL A 145 -8.70 -7.59 -6.51
N ALA A 146 -8.53 -6.94 -5.36
CA ALA A 146 -8.59 -5.50 -5.23
C ALA A 146 -7.56 -4.79 -6.12
N ALA A 147 -6.32 -5.30 -6.16
CA ALA A 147 -5.27 -4.76 -7.02
C ALA A 147 -5.61 -4.88 -8.52
N ALA A 148 -6.23 -6.00 -8.93
CA ALA A 148 -6.67 -6.16 -10.31
C ALA A 148 -7.80 -5.17 -10.70
N ILE A 149 -8.65 -4.76 -9.75
CA ILE A 149 -9.66 -3.72 -10.00
C ILE A 149 -8.99 -2.35 -10.16
N GLY A 150 -7.98 -2.06 -9.35
CA GLY A 150 -7.09 -0.92 -9.50
C GLY A 150 -6.59 -0.36 -8.17
N ARG A 151 -5.70 0.65 -8.23
CA ARG A 151 -5.15 1.31 -7.03
C ARG A 151 -6.24 1.92 -6.14
N THR A 152 -7.29 2.46 -6.73
CA THR A 152 -8.53 2.88 -6.05
C THR A 152 -9.68 2.07 -6.64
N PHE A 153 -10.49 1.46 -5.78
CA PHE A 153 -11.51 0.51 -6.19
C PHE A 153 -12.82 0.68 -5.40
N PRO A 154 -13.98 0.55 -6.09
CA PRO A 154 -15.27 0.44 -5.43
C PRO A 154 -15.40 -0.90 -4.70
N VAL A 155 -15.88 -0.89 -3.46
CA VAL A 155 -16.05 -2.11 -2.66
C VAL A 155 -17.13 -3.02 -3.26
N ALA A 156 -18.19 -2.45 -3.86
CA ALA A 156 -19.22 -3.23 -4.54
C ALA A 156 -18.69 -4.10 -5.69
N VAL A 157 -17.70 -3.59 -6.45
CA VAL A 157 -17.06 -4.37 -7.51
C VAL A 157 -16.21 -5.49 -6.92
N LEU A 158 -15.52 -5.21 -5.80
CA LEU A 158 -14.72 -6.22 -5.11
C LEU A 158 -15.61 -7.36 -4.58
N GLU A 159 -16.78 -7.04 -4.03
CA GLU A 159 -17.79 -8.01 -3.58
C GLU A 159 -18.27 -8.90 -4.74
N GLU A 160 -18.70 -8.27 -5.84
CA GLU A 160 -19.21 -8.98 -7.03
C GLU A 160 -18.16 -9.94 -7.61
N VAL A 161 -16.91 -9.49 -7.76
CA VAL A 161 -15.83 -10.31 -8.35
C VAL A 161 -15.38 -11.44 -7.42
N SER A 162 -15.43 -11.20 -6.11
CA SER A 162 -15.02 -12.18 -5.09
C SER A 162 -16.06 -13.27 -4.87
N GLY A 163 -17.34 -12.99 -5.18
CA GLY A 163 -18.45 -13.94 -5.06
C GLY A 163 -18.69 -14.46 -3.64
N THR A 164 -18.15 -13.78 -2.63
CA THR A 164 -18.15 -14.16 -1.21
C THR A 164 -18.22 -12.89 -0.35
N ASP A 165 -18.59 -13.04 0.93
CA ASP A 165 -18.56 -11.91 1.87
C ASP A 165 -17.11 -11.43 2.07
N VAL A 166 -16.85 -10.19 1.66
CA VAL A 166 -15.52 -9.59 1.74
C VAL A 166 -15.30 -8.83 3.05
N ARG A 167 -16.30 -8.68 3.91
CA ARG A 167 -16.26 -7.79 5.09
C ARG A 167 -15.07 -8.07 6.01
N ASP A 168 -14.87 -9.32 6.38
CA ASP A 168 -13.79 -9.71 7.29
C ASP A 168 -12.41 -9.53 6.61
N GLY A 169 -12.31 -9.89 5.33
CA GLY A 169 -11.11 -9.69 4.52
C GLY A 169 -10.74 -8.22 4.36
N LEU A 170 -11.72 -7.38 4.01
CA LEU A 170 -11.54 -5.93 3.86
C LEU A 170 -11.19 -5.28 5.19
N THR A 171 -11.82 -5.70 6.29
CA THR A 171 -11.49 -5.21 7.64
C THR A 171 -10.05 -5.55 8.00
N ALA A 172 -9.58 -6.76 7.69
CA ALA A 172 -8.20 -7.15 7.91
C ALA A 172 -7.22 -6.39 7.00
N LEU A 173 -7.57 -6.07 5.75
CA LEU A 173 -6.75 -5.21 4.88
C LEU A 173 -6.64 -3.77 5.40
N LEU A 174 -7.73 -3.21 5.93
CA LEU A 174 -7.76 -1.88 6.56
C LEU A 174 -6.91 -1.85 7.84
N ARG A 175 -7.07 -2.86 8.71
CA ARG A 175 -6.28 -2.98 9.96
C ARG A 175 -4.80 -3.14 9.70
N ALA A 176 -4.44 -3.91 8.67
CA ALA A 176 -3.05 -4.09 8.28
C ALA A 176 -2.49 -2.92 7.45
N GLU A 177 -3.25 -1.83 7.28
CA GLU A 177 -2.89 -0.62 6.52
C GLU A 177 -2.49 -0.92 5.07
N ILE A 178 -3.01 -2.01 4.50
CA ILE A 178 -2.77 -2.36 3.09
C ILE A 178 -3.60 -1.45 2.19
N VAL A 179 -4.83 -1.17 2.62
CA VAL A 179 -5.75 -0.24 1.99
C VAL A 179 -6.26 0.74 3.03
N ARG A 180 -6.73 1.90 2.57
CA ARG A 180 -7.44 2.90 3.35
C ARG A 180 -8.78 3.23 2.70
N GLU A 181 -9.72 3.64 3.51
CA GLU A 181 -10.97 4.21 3.03
C GLU A 181 -10.72 5.61 2.43
N VAL A 182 -11.27 5.86 1.24
CA VAL A 182 -11.18 7.18 0.57
C VAL A 182 -12.52 7.89 0.56
N ARG A 183 -13.63 7.15 0.43
CA ARG A 183 -14.98 7.70 0.31
C ARG A 183 -15.99 6.67 0.77
N ARG A 184 -17.02 7.07 1.53
CA ARG A 184 -18.20 6.22 1.87
C ARG A 184 -19.42 6.47 0.98
N TYR A 185 -19.61 7.70 0.54
CA TYR A 185 -20.79 8.13 -0.22
C TYR A 185 -20.39 9.00 -1.42
N PRO A 186 -21.07 8.90 -2.57
CA PRO A 186 -22.20 8.01 -2.87
C PRO A 186 -21.80 6.53 -3.07
N VAL A 187 -20.51 6.27 -3.30
CA VAL A 187 -19.94 4.93 -3.49
C VAL A 187 -18.87 4.70 -2.42
N PHE A 188 -18.87 3.53 -1.79
CA PHE A 188 -17.83 3.13 -0.85
C PHE A 188 -16.58 2.69 -1.62
N GLU A 189 -15.51 3.47 -1.50
CA GLU A 189 -14.24 3.28 -2.19
C GLU A 189 -13.07 3.16 -1.21
N CYS A 190 -12.20 2.21 -1.52
CA CYS A 190 -10.93 2.04 -0.84
C CYS A 190 -9.78 2.25 -1.83
N SER A 191 -8.61 2.59 -1.31
CA SER A 191 -7.39 2.73 -2.09
C SER A 191 -6.24 2.06 -1.38
N PHE A 192 -5.32 1.47 -2.13
CA PHE A 192 -4.08 0.98 -1.56
C PHE A 192 -3.32 2.13 -0.91
N THR A 193 -2.82 1.89 0.31
CA THR A 193 -2.12 2.93 1.06
C THR A 193 -0.90 3.45 0.28
N HIS A 194 -0.23 2.53 -0.43
CA HIS A 194 0.93 2.80 -1.28
C HIS A 194 0.82 2.09 -2.62
N GLY A 195 1.40 2.68 -3.68
CA GLY A 195 1.43 2.09 -5.02
C GLY A 195 2.10 0.72 -5.06
N LEU A 196 3.15 0.53 -4.28
CA LEU A 196 3.86 -0.76 -4.26
C LEU A 196 3.07 -1.90 -3.62
N LEU A 197 2.21 -1.61 -2.64
CA LEU A 197 1.34 -2.63 -2.06
C LEU A 197 0.33 -3.12 -3.09
N HIS A 198 -0.12 -2.22 -3.96
CA HIS A 198 -0.94 -2.60 -5.12
C HIS A 198 -0.13 -3.48 -6.08
N ASP A 199 1.09 -3.08 -6.43
CA ASP A 199 1.91 -3.83 -7.39
C ASP A 199 2.32 -5.21 -6.86
N ALA A 200 2.73 -5.28 -5.60
CA ALA A 200 3.05 -6.53 -4.91
C ALA A 200 1.82 -7.44 -4.80
N ALA A 201 0.63 -6.90 -4.49
CA ALA A 201 -0.59 -7.69 -4.48
C ALA A 201 -0.92 -8.24 -5.88
N LEU A 202 -0.75 -7.41 -6.92
CA LEU A 202 -1.01 -7.81 -8.30
C LEU A 202 0.00 -8.85 -8.82
N SER A 203 1.27 -8.79 -8.39
CA SER A 203 2.32 -9.69 -8.84
C SER A 203 2.18 -11.12 -8.30
N THR A 204 1.43 -11.31 -7.21
CA THR A 204 1.07 -12.66 -6.72
C THR A 204 0.17 -13.45 -7.70
N LEU A 205 -0.44 -12.79 -8.69
CA LEU A 205 -1.31 -13.44 -9.67
C LEU A 205 -0.53 -14.08 -10.81
N THR A 206 -0.81 -15.35 -11.08
CA THR A 206 -0.34 -16.00 -12.30
C THR A 206 -1.00 -15.36 -13.54
N PRO A 207 -0.36 -15.41 -14.73
CA PRO A 207 -0.94 -14.86 -15.96
C PRO A 207 -2.33 -15.40 -16.28
N THR A 208 -2.57 -16.69 -16.05
CA THR A 208 -3.89 -17.32 -16.24
C THR A 208 -4.91 -16.74 -15.27
N ARG A 209 -4.57 -16.64 -13.98
CA ARG A 209 -5.47 -16.10 -12.97
C ARG A 209 -5.79 -14.62 -13.20
N LYS A 210 -4.80 -13.86 -13.66
CA LYS A 210 -4.95 -12.45 -14.03
C LYS A 210 -5.97 -12.28 -15.16
N ARG A 211 -5.90 -13.09 -16.22
CA ARG A 211 -6.91 -13.08 -17.32
C ARG A 211 -8.31 -13.40 -16.82
N GLU A 212 -8.47 -14.45 -16.01
CA GLU A 212 -9.77 -14.84 -15.44
C GLU A 212 -10.36 -13.74 -14.54
N LEU A 213 -9.52 -13.08 -13.74
CA LEU A 213 -9.93 -11.97 -12.89
C LEU A 213 -10.39 -10.78 -13.72
N TYR A 214 -9.64 -10.38 -14.74
CA TYR A 214 -10.06 -9.26 -15.60
C TYR A 214 -11.35 -9.53 -16.37
N ALA A 215 -11.60 -10.78 -16.78
CA ALA A 215 -12.89 -11.15 -17.38
C ALA A 215 -14.05 -10.94 -16.39
N ARG A 216 -13.88 -11.36 -15.13
CA ARG A 216 -14.88 -11.17 -14.06
C ARG A 216 -15.05 -9.71 -13.68
N ILE A 217 -13.95 -8.94 -13.59
CA ILE A 217 -13.99 -7.50 -13.32
C ILE A 217 -14.75 -6.77 -14.42
N ALA A 218 -14.49 -7.08 -15.69
CA ALA A 218 -15.22 -6.47 -16.80
C ALA A 218 -16.73 -6.76 -16.70
N ALA A 219 -17.11 -8.00 -16.41
CA ALA A 219 -18.52 -8.37 -16.23
C ALA A 219 -19.17 -7.68 -15.03
N ALA A 220 -18.45 -7.56 -13.91
CA ALA A 220 -18.94 -6.85 -12.72
C ALA A 220 -19.18 -5.35 -13.01
N PHE A 221 -18.26 -4.70 -13.74
CA PHE A 221 -18.46 -3.32 -14.18
C PHE A 221 -19.64 -3.19 -15.15
N GLU A 222 -19.79 -4.12 -16.10
CA GLU A 222 -20.92 -4.15 -17.03
C GLU A 222 -22.27 -4.28 -16.30
N SER A 223 -22.32 -5.04 -15.20
CA SER A 223 -23.54 -5.26 -14.42
C SER A 223 -23.83 -4.11 -13.44
N LEU A 224 -22.84 -3.68 -12.65
CA LEU A 224 -23.04 -2.69 -11.59
C LEU A 224 -23.22 -1.27 -12.11
N TYR A 225 -22.65 -0.97 -13.28
CA TYR A 225 -22.72 0.35 -13.91
C TYR A 225 -23.47 0.30 -15.24
N ALA A 226 -24.45 -0.59 -15.39
CA ALA A 226 -25.22 -0.76 -16.62
C ALA A 226 -25.84 0.56 -17.12
N ASP A 227 -26.31 1.41 -16.21
CA ASP A 227 -26.92 2.71 -16.50
C ASP A 227 -25.90 3.83 -16.76
N SER A 228 -24.61 3.60 -16.50
CA SER A 228 -23.53 4.58 -16.61
C SER A 228 -22.27 3.99 -17.25
N LEU A 229 -22.43 3.05 -18.20
CA LEU A 229 -21.29 2.37 -18.85
C LEU A 229 -20.36 3.34 -19.57
N ASP A 230 -20.91 4.44 -20.09
CA ASP A 230 -20.15 5.46 -20.81
C ASP A 230 -19.09 6.13 -19.93
N ASP A 231 -19.28 6.18 -18.61
CA ASP A 231 -18.27 6.69 -17.65
C ASP A 231 -17.10 5.72 -17.41
N HIS A 232 -17.20 4.49 -17.93
CA HIS A 232 -16.25 3.40 -17.66
C HIS A 232 -15.72 2.72 -18.92
N VAL A 233 -16.02 3.24 -20.11
CA VAL A 233 -15.61 2.65 -21.41
C VAL A 233 -14.10 2.42 -21.52
N GLU A 234 -13.26 3.32 -21.01
CA GLU A 234 -11.81 3.14 -21.02
C GLU A 234 -11.36 1.97 -20.15
N ARG A 235 -11.93 1.86 -18.94
CA ARG A 235 -11.64 0.75 -18.01
C ARG A 235 -12.14 -0.58 -18.58
N LEU A 236 -13.34 -0.59 -19.17
CA LEU A 236 -13.91 -1.77 -19.81
C LEU A 236 -13.08 -2.23 -21.00
N ALA A 237 -12.59 -1.31 -21.84
CA ALA A 237 -11.66 -1.63 -22.91
C ALA A 237 -10.37 -2.28 -22.37
N HIS A 238 -9.79 -1.71 -21.30
CA HIS A 238 -8.60 -2.25 -20.65
C HIS A 238 -8.85 -3.66 -20.07
N TYR A 239 -9.92 -3.86 -19.30
CA TYR A 239 -10.21 -5.16 -18.68
C TYR A 239 -10.49 -6.25 -19.73
N HIS A 240 -11.26 -5.95 -20.78
CA HIS A 240 -11.49 -6.93 -21.86
C HIS A 240 -10.20 -7.24 -22.63
N ALA A 241 -9.32 -6.26 -22.85
CA ALA A 241 -8.02 -6.50 -23.46
C ALA A 241 -7.14 -7.43 -22.60
N GLN A 242 -7.05 -7.15 -21.30
CA GLN A 242 -6.30 -7.99 -20.36
C GLN A 242 -6.90 -9.39 -20.19
N ALA A 243 -8.23 -9.52 -20.34
CA ALA A 243 -8.91 -10.81 -20.35
C ALA A 243 -8.71 -11.60 -21.66
N GLY A 244 -8.16 -10.98 -22.71
CA GLY A 244 -8.02 -11.59 -24.04
C GLY A 244 -9.29 -11.50 -24.92
N ASN A 245 -10.32 -10.77 -24.49
CA ASN A 245 -11.53 -10.53 -25.28
C ASN A 245 -11.36 -9.29 -26.18
N LEU A 246 -10.53 -9.45 -27.22
CA LEU A 246 -10.22 -8.38 -28.17
C LEU A 246 -11.46 -7.76 -28.86
N PRO A 247 -12.50 -8.54 -29.25
CA PRO A 247 -13.71 -7.95 -29.85
C PRO A 247 -14.42 -6.96 -28.93
N LYS A 248 -14.66 -7.31 -27.66
CA LYS A 248 -15.26 -6.37 -26.70
C LYS A 248 -14.31 -5.22 -26.37
N ALA A 249 -13.01 -5.48 -26.23
CA ALA A 249 -12.03 -4.43 -25.96
C ALA A 249 -12.04 -3.35 -27.05
N PHE A 250 -12.08 -3.75 -28.33
CA PHE A 250 -12.16 -2.83 -29.45
C PHE A 250 -13.48 -2.05 -29.45
N SER A 251 -14.61 -2.71 -29.22
CA SER A 251 -15.92 -2.04 -29.15
C SER A 251 -15.97 -0.94 -28.09
N TYR A 252 -15.46 -1.20 -26.88
CA TYR A 252 -15.39 -0.18 -25.83
C TYR A 252 -14.37 0.91 -26.13
N ALA A 253 -13.23 0.58 -26.75
CA ALA A 253 -12.25 1.58 -27.15
C ALA A 253 -12.80 2.55 -28.23
N GLU A 254 -13.59 2.06 -29.18
CA GLU A 254 -14.28 2.92 -30.15
C GLU A 254 -15.30 3.84 -29.47
N ARG A 255 -16.11 3.31 -28.54
CA ARG A 255 -17.04 4.13 -27.73
C ARG A 255 -16.35 5.23 -26.95
N ALA A 256 -15.18 4.93 -26.35
CA ALA A 256 -14.37 5.91 -25.64
C ALA A 256 -13.93 7.05 -26.56
N ARG A 257 -13.45 6.73 -27.77
CA ARG A 257 -13.06 7.73 -28.76
C ARG A 257 -14.24 8.58 -29.24
N SER A 258 -15.39 7.97 -29.52
CA SER A 258 -16.58 8.71 -29.97
C SER A 258 -17.17 9.61 -28.88
N GLY A 259 -17.14 9.17 -27.61
CA GLY A 259 -17.56 9.98 -26.47
C GLY A 259 -16.65 11.18 -26.21
N ALA A 260 -15.33 11.01 -26.33
CA ALA A 260 -14.34 12.09 -26.17
C ALA A 260 -14.49 13.20 -27.23
N THR A 261 -14.97 12.88 -28.43
CA THR A 261 -15.25 13.89 -29.48
C THR A 261 -16.53 14.70 -29.26
N SER A 262 -17.31 14.40 -28.21
CA SER A 262 -18.60 15.06 -27.90
C SER A 262 -18.62 15.83 -26.58
N GLY A 263 -17.49 16.02 -25.89
CA GLY A 263 -17.37 16.86 -24.69
C GLY A 263 -17.32 18.37 -25.03
N PRO A 264 -17.97 19.25 -24.25
CA PRO A 264 -18.36 20.60 -24.69
C PRO A 264 -17.16 21.56 -24.82
N SER A 265 -17.24 22.41 -25.85
CA SER A 265 -16.53 23.70 -25.93
C SER A 265 -17.08 24.72 -24.95
#